data_AF-A0A376U5C9-F1
#
_entry.id   AF-A0A376U5C9-F1
#
_cell.length_a   1.000
_cell.length_b   1.000
_cell.length_c   1.000
_cell.angle_alpha   90.00
_cell.angle_beta   90.00
_cell.angle_gamma   90.00
#
_symmetry.space_group_name_H-M   'P 1'
#
loop_
_entity.id
_entity.type
_entity.pdbx_description
1 polymer ?
#
loop_
_entity_poly.entity_id
_entity_poly.type
_entity_poly.pdbx_seq_one_letter_code
_entity_poly.pdbx_strand_id
1 'polypeptide(L)'
;MPQTKSIAVKCTNVAAQAYLTMRLEASAVSGQAMVSDNQDLGFIVADQNDTPITPNDLNSVIPFRLDAAAAANVTLRAWPISITGQKPTEGPFSALGYLRVDYQ
;
A
#
# COMPACT_ATOMS: atom_id res chain seq x y z
N MET A 1 -15.01 -1.67 8.05
CA MET A 1 -14.95 -0.42 7.27
C MET A 1 -13.50 -0.17 6.88
N PRO A 2 -13.20 0.17 5.61
CA PRO A 2 -11.84 0.50 5.20
C PRO A 2 -11.26 1.68 5.98
N GLN A 3 -10.00 1.59 6.37
CA GLN A 3 -9.23 2.71 6.91
C GLN A 3 -8.62 3.49 5.75
N THR A 4 -8.80 4.81 5.75
CA THR A 4 -8.26 5.69 4.71
C THR A 4 -7.18 6.60 5.29
N LYS A 5 -6.04 6.70 4.60
CA LYS A 5 -4.90 7.55 5.00
C LYS A 5 -4.31 8.24 3.78
N SER A 6 -4.01 9.54 3.92
CA SER A 6 -3.26 10.31 2.92
C SER A 6 -1.79 10.36 3.33
N ILE A 7 -0.91 9.91 2.42
CA ILE A 7 0.53 9.93 2.60
C ILE A 7 1.09 11.15 1.88
N ALA A 8 1.63 12.10 2.65
CA ALA A 8 2.31 13.26 2.11
C ALA A 8 3.73 12.88 1.67
N VAL A 9 4.05 13.08 0.40
CA VAL A 9 5.37 12.86 -0.19
C VAL A 9 5.98 14.22 -0.50
N LYS A 10 7.19 14.47 0.01
CA LYS A 10 7.97 15.67 -0.29
C LYS A 10 9.36 15.26 -0.72
N CYS A 11 9.76 15.69 -1.90
CA CYS A 11 11.08 15.41 -2.44
C CYS A 11 11.95 16.67 -2.42
N THR A 12 13.24 16.51 -2.16
CA THR A 12 14.26 17.57 -2.27
C THR A 12 15.23 17.21 -3.39
N ASN A 13 15.75 18.22 -4.10
CA ASN A 13 16.69 18.03 -5.22
C ASN A 13 16.12 17.21 -6.41
N VAL A 14 14.79 17.21 -6.56
CA VAL A 14 14.09 16.56 -7.67
C VAL A 14 13.45 17.61 -8.54
N ALA A 15 13.38 17.35 -9.85
CA ALA A 15 12.62 18.20 -10.77
C ALA A 15 11.18 18.36 -10.27
N ALA A 16 10.71 19.61 -10.20
CA ALA A 16 9.31 19.88 -9.96
C ALA A 16 8.48 19.15 -11.02
N GLN A 17 7.31 18.65 -10.63
CA GLN A 17 6.42 17.92 -11.52
C GLN A 17 6.94 16.58 -12.11
N ALA A 18 7.95 15.97 -11.47
CA ALA A 18 8.41 14.62 -11.82
C ALA A 18 7.28 13.58 -11.67
N TYR A 19 7.35 12.55 -12.51
CA TYR A 19 6.50 11.37 -12.43
C TYR A 19 7.18 10.31 -11.58
N LEU A 20 6.43 9.79 -10.61
CA LEU A 20 6.89 8.80 -9.64
C LEU A 20 5.85 7.69 -9.55
N THR A 21 6.29 6.53 -9.08
CA THR A 21 5.42 5.41 -8.78
C THR A 21 5.57 4.99 -7.32
N MET A 22 4.46 4.61 -6.69
CA MET A 22 4.45 4.00 -5.37
C MET A 22 4.08 2.53 -5.49
N ARG A 23 4.79 1.65 -4.78
CA ARG A 23 4.49 0.22 -4.70
C ARG A 23 4.60 -0.29 -3.27
N LEU A 24 4.00 -1.45 -3.02
CA LEU A 24 3.95 -2.08 -1.72
C LEU A 24 4.91 -3.27 -1.65
N GLU A 25 5.74 -3.32 -0.63
CA GLU A 25 6.58 -4.47 -0.30
C GLU A 25 6.15 -5.05 1.05
N ALA A 26 6.11 -6.37 1.16
CA ALA A 26 5.77 -7.05 2.41
C ALA A 26 6.48 -8.40 2.52
N SER A 27 6.76 -8.84 3.75
CA SER A 27 7.47 -10.10 4.01
C SER A 27 6.58 -11.34 3.87
N ALA A 28 5.28 -11.21 4.14
CA ALA A 28 4.30 -12.28 4.04
C ALA A 28 3.13 -11.83 3.15
N VAL A 29 2.90 -12.59 2.07
CA VAL A 29 1.93 -12.21 1.03
C VAL A 29 1.07 -13.40 0.62
N SER A 30 -0.18 -13.12 0.27
CA SER A 30 -1.10 -14.09 -0.32
C SER A 30 -1.96 -13.38 -1.36
N GLY A 31 -1.69 -13.63 -2.64
CA GLY A 31 -2.29 -12.88 -3.74
C GLY A 31 -2.05 -11.38 -3.58
N GLN A 32 -3.13 -10.60 -3.44
CA GLN A 32 -3.09 -9.15 -3.30
C GLN A 32 -2.98 -8.68 -1.84
N ALA A 33 -2.91 -9.58 -0.87
CA ALA A 33 -2.94 -9.25 0.54
C ALA A 33 -1.56 -9.38 1.21
N MET A 34 -1.31 -8.49 2.18
CA MET A 34 -0.29 -8.70 3.19
C MET A 34 -0.86 -9.61 4.27
N VAL A 35 -0.18 -10.72 4.55
CA VAL A 35 -0.60 -11.65 5.62
C VAL A 35 -0.14 -11.08 6.96
N SER A 36 -1.02 -11.15 7.96
CA SER A 36 -0.70 -10.68 9.31
C SER A 36 0.05 -11.75 10.12
N ASP A 37 0.41 -11.43 11.35
CA ASP A 37 0.80 -12.37 12.40
C ASP A 37 -0.24 -13.48 12.70
N ASN A 38 -1.47 -13.36 12.18
CA ASN A 38 -2.52 -14.37 12.15
C ASN A 38 -2.72 -14.84 10.71
N GLN A 39 -2.38 -16.10 10.41
CA GLN A 39 -2.35 -16.62 9.04
C GLN A 39 -3.72 -16.66 8.35
N ASP A 40 -4.81 -16.60 9.10
CA ASP A 40 -6.18 -16.58 8.57
C ASP A 40 -6.64 -15.17 8.20
N LEU A 41 -5.87 -14.13 8.56
CA LEU A 41 -6.16 -12.73 8.32
C LEU A 41 -5.03 -12.02 7.58
N GLY A 42 -5.43 -11.08 6.73
CA GLY A 42 -4.50 -10.19 6.07
C GLY A 42 -5.17 -8.90 5.70
N PHE A 43 -4.41 -8.02 5.06
CA PHE A 43 -4.87 -6.70 4.69
C PHE A 43 -4.69 -6.50 3.19
N ILE A 44 -5.76 -6.03 2.54
CA ILE A 44 -5.65 -5.38 1.25
C ILE A 44 -5.26 -3.93 1.49
N VAL A 45 -4.32 -3.43 0.70
CA VAL A 45 -4.03 -2.01 0.56
C VAL A 45 -4.36 -1.63 -0.87
N ALA A 46 -5.09 -0.54 -1.05
CA ALA A 46 -5.59 -0.08 -2.33
C ALA A 46 -5.41 1.44 -2.48
N ASP A 47 -5.51 1.91 -3.71
CA ASP A 47 -5.56 3.34 -4.00
C ASP A 47 -6.94 3.96 -3.63
N GLN A 48 -7.11 5.24 -3.93
CA GLN A 48 -8.36 5.96 -3.68
C GLN A 48 -9.58 5.39 -4.44
N ASN A 49 -9.35 4.67 -5.54
CA ASN A 49 -10.37 4.08 -6.40
C ASN A 49 -10.66 2.61 -6.05
N ASP A 50 -10.20 2.14 -4.88
CA ASP A 50 -10.32 0.76 -4.43
C ASP A 50 -9.57 -0.25 -5.32
N THR A 51 -8.55 0.18 -6.07
CA THR A 51 -7.68 -0.71 -6.85
C THR A 51 -6.58 -1.28 -5.95
N PRO A 52 -6.53 -2.61 -5.73
CA PRO A 52 -5.53 -3.22 -4.86
C PRO A 52 -4.10 -3.06 -5.40
N ILE A 53 -3.17 -2.75 -4.49
CA ILE A 53 -1.73 -2.81 -4.74
C ILE A 53 -1.27 -4.22 -4.36
N THR A 54 -0.85 -5.00 -5.35
CA THR A 54 -0.33 -6.36 -5.12
C THR A 54 1.07 -6.26 -4.51
N PRO A 55 1.28 -6.71 -3.26
CA PRO A 55 2.58 -6.58 -2.62
C PRO A 55 3.65 -7.38 -3.38
N ASN A 56 4.85 -6.82 -3.47
CA ASN A 56 6.01 -7.41 -4.16
C ASN A 56 5.86 -7.58 -5.69
N ASP A 57 4.81 -7.06 -6.31
CA ASP A 57 4.66 -7.01 -7.77
C ASP A 57 5.21 -5.68 -8.31
N LEU A 58 6.24 -5.76 -9.16
CA LEU A 58 6.86 -4.59 -9.80
C LEU A 58 5.92 -3.85 -10.76
N ASN A 59 4.87 -4.52 -11.24
CA ASN A 59 3.89 -3.92 -12.15
C ASN A 59 2.67 -3.35 -11.41
N SER A 60 2.52 -3.67 -10.11
CA SER A 60 1.40 -3.17 -9.30
C SER A 60 1.81 -1.88 -8.59
N VAL A 61 1.55 -0.77 -9.26
CA VAL A 61 2.02 0.56 -8.84
C VAL A 61 0.89 1.59 -8.87
N ILE A 62 1.01 2.59 -7.99
CA ILE A 62 0.21 3.82 -8.05
C ILE A 62 1.09 4.91 -8.68
N PRO A 63 0.79 5.36 -9.91
CA PRO A 63 1.47 6.50 -10.48
C PRO A 63 0.98 7.79 -9.82
N PHE A 64 1.91 8.71 -9.55
CA PHE A 64 1.58 10.05 -9.08
C PHE A 64 2.58 11.07 -9.61
N ARG A 65 2.16 12.33 -9.64
CA ARG A 65 3.00 13.44 -10.11
C ARG A 65 3.23 14.40 -8.96
N LEU A 66 4.47 14.87 -8.84
CA LEU A 66 4.77 15.97 -7.93
C LEU A 66 4.11 17.27 -8.43
N ASP A 67 3.88 18.21 -7.53
CA ASP A 67 3.46 19.56 -7.86
C ASP A 67 4.66 20.48 -8.14
N ALA A 68 4.40 21.78 -8.33
CA ALA A 68 5.44 22.79 -8.55
C ALA A 68 6.37 22.97 -7.33
N ALA A 69 5.93 22.54 -6.14
CA ALA A 69 6.72 22.55 -4.92
C ALA A 69 7.42 21.19 -4.68
N ALA A 70 7.45 20.26 -5.65
CA ALA A 70 7.99 18.92 -5.48
C ALA A 70 7.30 18.12 -4.36
N ALA A 71 5.99 18.29 -4.19
CA ALA A 71 5.16 17.58 -3.22
C ALA A 71 4.00 16.84 -3.89
N ALA A 72 3.49 15.80 -3.23
CA ALA A 72 2.28 15.08 -3.62
C ALA A 72 1.58 14.47 -2.41
N ASN A 73 0.30 14.16 -2.56
CA ASN A 73 -0.47 13.37 -1.60
C ASN A 73 -0.98 12.11 -2.29
N VAL A 74 -0.66 10.94 -1.73
CA VAL A 74 -1.16 9.65 -2.22
C VAL A 74 -2.14 9.11 -1.19
N THR A 75 -3.40 8.93 -1.57
CA THR A 75 -4.42 8.38 -0.68
C THR A 75 -4.47 6.87 -0.81
N LEU A 76 -4.37 6.19 0.33
CA LEU A 76 -4.42 4.75 0.48
C LEU A 76 -5.61 4.34 1.32
N ARG A 77 -6.18 3.19 0.96
CA ARG A 77 -7.27 2.55 1.68
C ARG A 77 -6.84 1.15 2.08
N ALA A 78 -7.17 0.72 3.30
CA ALA A 78 -6.81 -0.60 3.79
C ALA A 78 -7.97 -1.27 4.53
N TRP A 79 -8.16 -2.56 4.33
CA TRP A 79 -9.18 -3.34 5.04
C TRP A 79 -8.72 -4.79 5.27
N PRO A 80 -9.18 -5.42 6.35
CA PRO A 80 -8.87 -6.81 6.62
C PRO A 80 -9.68 -7.73 5.68
N ILE A 81 -9.08 -8.87 5.31
CA ILE A 81 -9.72 -9.97 4.61
C ILE A 81 -9.39 -11.30 5.29
N SER A 82 -10.23 -12.32 5.05
CA SER A 82 -9.85 -13.69 5.37
C SER A 82 -8.91 -14.23 4.29
N ILE A 83 -7.83 -14.89 4.71
CA ILE A 83 -6.84 -15.48 3.82
C ILE A 83 -7.16 -16.94 3.51
N THR A 84 -7.57 -17.69 4.53
CA THR A 84 -7.76 -19.16 4.45
C THR A 84 -9.23 -19.57 4.44
N GLY A 85 -10.15 -18.68 4.82
CA GLY A 85 -11.55 -18.99 5.09
C GLY A 85 -11.80 -19.63 6.47
N GLN A 86 -10.76 -19.88 7.26
CA GLN A 86 -10.91 -20.42 8.62
C GLN A 86 -11.22 -19.31 9.63
N LYS A 87 -11.78 -19.68 10.79
CA LYS A 87 -12.01 -18.75 11.89
C LYS A 87 -10.65 -18.30 12.44
N PRO A 88 -10.31 -17.00 12.38
CA PRO A 88 -9.05 -16.52 12.92
C PRO A 88 -8.97 -16.70 14.43
N THR A 89 -7.77 -16.95 14.94
CA THR A 89 -7.50 -16.91 16.38
C THR A 89 -7.87 -15.54 16.96
N GLU A 90 -8.60 -15.54 18.08
CA GLU A 90 -9.05 -14.31 18.75
C GLU A 90 -7.87 -13.55 19.35
N GLY A 91 -7.83 -12.24 19.13
CA GLY A 91 -6.76 -11.36 19.62
C GLY A 91 -6.46 -10.21 18.67
N PRO A 92 -5.57 -9.28 19.07
CA PRO A 92 -5.03 -8.27 18.15
C PRO A 92 -4.19 -8.94 17.06
N PHE A 93 -4.16 -8.33 15.89
CA PHE A 93 -3.37 -8.79 14.76
C PHE A 93 -2.73 -7.60 14.03
N SER A 94 -1.57 -7.85 13.44
CA SER A 94 -0.74 -6.82 12.81
C SER A 94 -0.04 -7.37 11.57
N ALA A 95 0.14 -6.51 10.57
CA ALA A 95 0.94 -6.80 9.38
C ALA A 95 1.88 -5.62 9.11
N LEU A 96 3.05 -5.91 8.57
CA LEU A 96 4.06 -4.91 8.21
C LEU A 96 4.27 -4.89 6.70
N GLY A 97 4.15 -3.70 6.12
CA GLY A 97 4.49 -3.44 4.73
C GLY A 97 5.24 -2.12 4.59
N TYR A 98 6.00 -2.00 3.51
CA TYR A 98 6.78 -0.83 3.16
C TYR A 98 6.24 -0.22 1.88
N LEU A 99 5.99 1.08 1.91
CA LEU A 99 5.69 1.84 0.70
C LEU A 99 7.01 2.29 0.10
N ARG A 100 7.29 1.84 -1.11
CA ARG A 100 8.47 2.25 -1.87
C ARG A 100 8.07 3.20 -2.98
N VAL A 101 8.81 4.30 -3.09
CA VAL A 101 8.65 5.29 -4.14
C VAL A 101 9.83 5.17 -5.08
N ASP A 102 9.55 4.96 -6.36
CA ASP A 102 10.55 4.83 -7.42
C ASP A 102 10.31 5.91 -8.51
N TYR A 103 11.38 6.33 -9.18
CA TYR A 103 11.30 7.18 -10.37
C TYR A 103 10.86 6.37 -11.58
N GLN A 104 10.16 7.04 -12.49
CA GLN A 104 9.84 6.50 -13.81
C GLN A 104 10.82 7.00 -14.87
#